data_AF-A0AAV5VKJ7-F1
#
_entry.id   AF-A0AAV5VKJ7-F1
#
_cell.length_a   1.000
_cell.length_b   1.000
_cell.length_c   1.000
_cell.angle_alpha   90.00
_cell.angle_beta   90.00
_cell.angle_gamma   90.00
#
_symmetry.space_group_name_H-M   'P 1'
#
loop_
_entity.id
_entity.type
_entity.pdbx_description
1 polymer ?
#
loop_
_entity_poly.entity_id
_entity_poly.type
_entity_poly.pdbx_seq_one_letter_code
_entity_poly.pdbx_strand_id
1 'polypeptide(L)'
;VEMTGWSLLPLLLLPLKVDSYMGAMMGVLNQCDDGKTRLEVDWDPDDFTQYTCPTQWSYAVREEVEEIYYAMPNFNAQKDVVGHKCMNETISYNDTIPLRGDHRPNWPVYGEYLYVPPQRWLHNLEHGSIILLYHPCVDEDELSKLRTLLTGCIYRHIITPFNKLTEDRPLALVGWGARLIMSRVNQRSVVKFIRKHAHIAPEDISKNGLYSLHLIQPSQVVSSKKDLQLCPTHPPNPDDPTVPPAPPNSE
;
A
#
# COMPACT_ATOMS: atom_id res chain seq x y z
N VAL A 1 -12.03 -66.40 -16.06
CA VAL A 1 -12.70 -65.27 -16.73
C VAL A 1 -13.49 -64.56 -15.66
N GLU A 2 -13.09 -63.33 -15.33
CA GLU A 2 -13.90 -62.19 -14.84
C GLU A 2 -13.03 -61.28 -13.97
N MET A 3 -12.67 -60.14 -14.55
CA MET A 3 -11.97 -59.03 -13.93
C MET A 3 -13.00 -58.07 -13.35
N THR A 4 -12.80 -57.67 -12.09
CA THR A 4 -13.55 -56.60 -11.43
C THR A 4 -13.17 -55.24 -12.02
N GLY A 5 -14.13 -54.55 -12.64
CA GLY A 5 -13.97 -53.19 -13.14
C GLY A 5 -14.21 -52.14 -12.05
N TRP A 6 -13.21 -51.32 -11.76
CA TRP A 6 -13.37 -50.10 -10.95
C TRP A 6 -13.54 -48.92 -11.90
N SER A 7 -14.71 -48.27 -11.85
CA SER A 7 -14.94 -47.00 -12.55
C SER A 7 -14.21 -45.86 -11.85
N LEU A 8 -13.20 -45.31 -12.51
CA LEU A 8 -12.59 -44.03 -12.15
C LEU A 8 -13.52 -42.90 -12.64
N LEU A 9 -14.17 -42.17 -11.72
CA LEU A 9 -14.78 -40.89 -12.06
C LEU A 9 -13.66 -39.86 -12.31
N PRO A 10 -13.69 -39.11 -13.42
CA PRO A 10 -12.77 -38.01 -13.61
C PRO A 10 -13.17 -36.87 -12.68
N LEU A 11 -12.27 -36.48 -11.76
CA LEU A 11 -12.38 -35.19 -11.08
C LEU A 11 -12.32 -34.10 -12.16
N LEU A 12 -13.46 -33.48 -12.45
CA LEU A 12 -13.47 -32.21 -13.16
C LEU A 12 -12.80 -31.17 -12.25
N LEU A 13 -11.54 -30.88 -12.54
CA LEU A 13 -10.89 -29.65 -12.10
C LEU A 13 -11.62 -28.49 -12.79
N LEU A 14 -12.61 -27.94 -12.09
CA LEU A 14 -13.15 -26.62 -12.42
C LEU A 14 -11.98 -25.63 -12.33
N PRO A 15 -11.67 -24.86 -13.40
CA PRO A 15 -10.71 -23.80 -13.27
C PRO A 15 -11.28 -22.82 -12.25
N LEU A 16 -10.56 -22.61 -11.14
CA LEU A 16 -10.77 -21.44 -10.32
C LEU A 16 -10.67 -20.24 -11.27
N LYS A 17 -11.81 -19.55 -11.48
CA LYS A 17 -11.81 -18.22 -12.09
C LYS A 17 -10.99 -17.34 -11.17
N VAL A 18 -9.72 -17.18 -11.51
CA VAL A 18 -8.90 -16.12 -10.95
C VAL A 18 -9.32 -14.87 -11.70
N ASP A 19 -9.96 -13.93 -11.00
CA ASP A 19 -10.38 -12.67 -11.59
C ASP A 19 -9.12 -11.90 -12.06
N SER A 20 -8.84 -12.04 -13.36
CA SER A 20 -8.08 -11.15 -14.24
C SER A 20 -6.89 -10.38 -13.65
N TYR A 21 -5.82 -11.09 -13.24
CA TYR A 21 -4.49 -10.48 -13.28
C TYR A 21 -4.06 -10.25 -14.72
N MET A 22 -3.64 -9.03 -15.06
CA MET A 22 -2.91 -8.81 -16.30
C MET A 22 -1.41 -8.90 -16.00
N GLY A 23 -0.70 -9.82 -16.65
CA GLY A 23 0.75 -9.94 -16.53
C GLY A 23 1.22 -11.02 -15.56
N ALA A 24 2.31 -10.74 -14.84
CA ALA A 24 3.00 -11.73 -14.03
C ALA A 24 2.19 -12.24 -12.82
N MET A 25 2.44 -13.49 -12.43
CA MET A 25 1.86 -14.05 -11.21
C MET A 25 2.45 -13.37 -9.97
N MET A 26 1.57 -12.85 -9.10
CA MET A 26 1.94 -12.23 -7.83
C MET A 26 2.25 -13.25 -6.72
N GLY A 27 3.00 -12.81 -5.72
CA GLY A 27 3.22 -13.57 -4.48
C GLY A 27 4.01 -14.87 -4.66
N VAL A 28 4.80 -14.94 -5.74
CA VAL A 28 5.67 -16.08 -6.06
C VAL A 28 7.03 -15.53 -6.47
N LEU A 29 8.10 -16.02 -5.85
CA LEU A 29 9.46 -15.72 -6.29
C LEU A 29 9.79 -16.57 -7.52
N ASN A 30 10.12 -15.91 -8.62
CA ASN A 30 10.49 -16.57 -9.88
C ASN A 30 11.36 -15.65 -10.75
N GLN A 31 11.66 -16.03 -11.98
CA GLN A 31 12.52 -15.24 -12.89
C GLN A 31 11.95 -13.86 -13.28
N CYS A 32 10.66 -13.64 -13.10
CA CYS A 32 10.02 -12.34 -13.30
C CYS A 32 10.46 -11.35 -12.23
N ASP A 33 10.40 -11.78 -10.97
CA ASP A 33 10.65 -10.98 -9.79
C ASP A 33 10.96 -11.92 -8.62
N ASP A 34 12.19 -11.87 -8.13
CA ASP A 34 12.66 -12.63 -6.95
C ASP A 34 12.77 -11.73 -5.70
N GLY A 35 12.36 -10.47 -5.81
CA GLY A 35 12.45 -9.45 -4.76
C GLY A 35 13.88 -9.02 -4.41
N LYS A 36 14.91 -9.47 -5.15
CA LYS A 36 16.32 -9.32 -4.80
C LYS A 36 17.20 -8.82 -5.94
N THR A 37 16.93 -9.22 -7.17
CA THR A 37 17.74 -8.89 -8.34
C THR A 37 17.08 -7.82 -9.20
N ARG A 38 17.92 -7.07 -9.93
CA ARG A 38 17.52 -6.00 -10.84
C ARG A 38 16.72 -4.86 -10.19
N LEU A 39 16.92 -4.66 -8.90
CA LEU A 39 16.20 -3.62 -8.14
C LEU A 39 16.56 -2.21 -8.63
N GLU A 40 17.73 -2.06 -9.26
CA GLU A 40 18.20 -0.84 -9.92
C GLU A 40 17.29 -0.34 -11.05
N VAL A 41 16.38 -1.19 -11.55
CA VAL A 41 15.36 -0.79 -12.54
C VAL A 41 14.31 0.15 -11.93
N ASP A 42 14.05 0.05 -10.62
CA ASP A 42 13.03 0.85 -9.94
C ASP A 42 13.61 2.07 -9.21
N TRP A 43 14.85 1.96 -8.73
CA TRP A 43 15.54 3.01 -7.97
C TRP A 43 17.05 2.79 -7.96
N ASP A 44 17.84 3.85 -7.86
CA ASP A 44 19.30 3.76 -7.76
C ASP A 44 19.72 3.44 -6.30
N PRO A 45 20.38 2.30 -6.04
CA PRO A 45 20.85 1.94 -4.69
C PRO A 45 21.83 2.93 -4.07
N ASP A 46 22.54 3.70 -4.89
CA ASP A 46 23.50 4.70 -4.44
C ASP A 46 22.87 6.11 -4.29
N ASP A 47 21.57 6.28 -4.60
CA ASP A 47 20.83 7.52 -4.38
C ASP A 47 20.28 7.59 -2.94
N PHE A 48 21.13 8.04 -2.03
CA PHE A 48 20.75 8.26 -0.62
C PHE A 48 19.72 9.38 -0.43
N THR A 49 19.47 10.23 -1.44
CA THR A 49 18.48 11.32 -1.32
C THR A 49 17.05 10.81 -1.22
N GLN A 50 16.82 9.54 -1.54
CA GLN A 50 15.52 8.88 -1.39
C GLN A 50 15.04 8.87 0.07
N TYR A 51 15.96 8.77 1.03
CA TYR A 51 15.66 8.59 2.45
C TYR A 51 16.51 9.45 3.39
N THR A 52 17.39 10.30 2.87
CA THR A 52 18.22 11.23 3.65
C THR A 52 17.83 12.67 3.34
N CYS A 53 17.62 13.49 4.37
CA CYS A 53 17.42 14.93 4.18
C CYS A 53 18.72 15.56 3.64
N PRO A 54 18.70 16.25 2.48
CA PRO A 54 19.88 16.91 1.95
C PRO A 54 20.32 18.15 2.73
N THR A 55 19.55 18.60 3.72
CA THR A 55 19.83 19.77 4.54
C THR A 55 19.99 19.36 6.01
N GLN A 56 20.53 20.26 6.84
CA GLN A 56 20.62 20.04 8.29
C GLN A 56 19.30 20.40 9.01
N TRP A 57 18.32 20.97 8.32
CA TRP A 57 17.13 21.55 8.93
C TRP A 57 15.88 20.82 8.44
N SER A 58 14.98 20.49 9.37
CA SER A 58 13.64 20.06 9.01
C SER A 58 12.84 21.21 8.41
N TYR A 59 11.86 20.87 7.58
CA TYR A 59 10.87 21.81 7.07
C TYR A 59 10.03 22.36 8.21
N ALA A 60 9.77 23.67 8.16
CA ALA A 60 8.92 24.32 9.14
C ALA A 60 7.47 23.82 9.01
N VAL A 61 6.83 23.50 10.13
CA VAL A 61 5.41 23.17 10.16
C VAL A 61 4.60 24.44 9.88
N ARG A 62 3.83 24.45 8.80
CA ARG A 62 3.05 25.62 8.36
C ARG A 62 1.58 25.43 8.72
N GLU A 63 1.12 26.08 9.79
CA GLU A 63 -0.26 25.95 10.28
C GLU A 63 -1.30 26.52 9.31
N GLU A 64 -0.91 27.49 8.48
CA GLU A 64 -1.76 28.11 7.47
C GLU A 64 -1.96 27.25 6.22
N VAL A 65 -1.17 26.18 6.07
CA VAL A 65 -1.21 25.29 4.92
C VAL A 65 -2.19 24.14 5.18
N GLU A 66 -3.40 24.28 4.65
CA GLU A 66 -4.44 23.26 4.76
C GLU A 66 -4.05 21.94 4.07
N GLU A 67 -4.53 20.82 4.62
CA GLU A 67 -4.45 19.52 3.95
C GLU A 67 -5.20 19.53 2.60
N ILE A 68 -4.68 18.77 1.63
CA ILE A 68 -5.36 18.55 0.36
C ILE A 68 -5.74 17.09 0.25
N TYR A 69 -7.04 16.85 0.27
CA TYR A 69 -7.63 15.57 -0.08
C TYR A 69 -7.90 15.51 -1.58
N TYR A 70 -7.48 14.42 -2.22
CA TYR A 70 -7.81 14.13 -3.61
C TYR A 70 -8.20 12.67 -3.75
N ALA A 71 -9.28 12.42 -4.50
CA ALA A 71 -9.63 11.10 -4.98
C ALA A 71 -9.98 11.19 -6.47
N MET A 72 -9.60 10.16 -7.23
CA MET A 72 -9.85 10.13 -8.67
C MET A 72 -11.35 10.23 -8.96
N PRO A 73 -11.78 11.15 -9.84
CA PRO A 73 -13.20 11.33 -10.16
C PRO A 73 -13.71 10.13 -10.96
N ASN A 74 -14.94 9.68 -10.67
CA ASN A 74 -15.61 8.55 -11.32
C ASN A 74 -14.80 7.24 -11.28
N PHE A 75 -13.93 7.06 -10.29
CA PHE A 75 -13.09 5.88 -10.14
C PHE A 75 -13.77 4.81 -9.28
N ASN A 76 -13.83 3.58 -9.79
CA ASN A 76 -14.28 2.42 -9.02
C ASN A 76 -13.07 1.56 -8.64
N ALA A 77 -12.54 1.82 -7.44
CA ALA A 77 -11.35 1.16 -6.92
C ALA A 77 -11.45 -0.37 -6.93
N GLN A 78 -12.62 -0.94 -6.61
CA GLN A 78 -12.83 -2.39 -6.50
C GLN A 78 -12.95 -3.12 -7.84
N LYS A 79 -13.01 -2.37 -8.95
CA LYS A 79 -13.11 -2.92 -10.30
C LYS A 79 -11.98 -2.45 -11.22
N ASP A 80 -11.00 -1.72 -10.68
CA ASP A 80 -9.86 -1.30 -11.45
C ASP A 80 -9.01 -2.52 -11.82
N VAL A 81 -8.36 -2.44 -12.99
CA VAL A 81 -7.50 -3.51 -13.49
C VAL A 81 -6.21 -2.87 -13.97
N VAL A 82 -5.09 -3.36 -13.44
CA VAL A 82 -3.72 -2.94 -13.75
C VAL A 82 -2.84 -4.15 -14.00
N GLY A 83 -1.62 -3.92 -14.50
CA GLY A 83 -0.69 -4.97 -14.85
C GLY A 83 0.42 -5.21 -13.83
N HIS A 84 0.75 -6.47 -13.56
CA HIS A 84 2.00 -6.85 -12.91
C HIS A 84 3.15 -6.92 -13.92
N LYS A 85 4.23 -6.19 -13.65
CA LYS A 85 5.39 -6.06 -14.54
C LYS A 85 6.65 -6.67 -13.94
N CYS A 86 7.30 -7.52 -14.72
CA CYS A 86 8.54 -8.19 -14.33
C CYS A 86 9.70 -7.21 -14.25
N MET A 87 10.75 -7.56 -13.47
CA MET A 87 11.95 -6.72 -13.29
C MET A 87 12.77 -6.51 -14.58
N ASN A 88 12.37 -7.07 -15.72
CA ASN A 88 12.93 -6.75 -17.04
C ASN A 88 12.22 -5.56 -17.73
N GLU A 89 11.15 -5.03 -17.14
CA GLU A 89 10.36 -3.91 -17.66
C GLU A 89 10.52 -2.70 -16.73
N THR A 90 10.62 -1.51 -17.31
CA THR A 90 10.56 -0.23 -16.59
C THR A 90 9.11 0.19 -16.39
N ILE A 91 8.79 0.79 -15.23
CA ILE A 91 7.46 1.35 -14.95
C ILE A 91 7.61 2.84 -14.63
N SER A 92 6.80 3.67 -15.29
CA SER A 92 6.73 5.11 -15.04
C SER A 92 5.30 5.53 -14.73
N TYR A 93 5.16 6.61 -13.96
CA TYR A 93 3.88 7.18 -13.55
C TYR A 93 3.81 8.65 -13.94
N ASN A 94 2.62 9.10 -14.35
CA ASN A 94 2.38 10.50 -14.69
C ASN A 94 2.26 11.39 -13.45
N ASP A 95 1.66 10.86 -12.39
CA ASP A 95 1.48 11.58 -11.13
C ASP A 95 2.72 11.47 -10.24
N THR A 96 3.08 12.56 -9.57
CA THR A 96 4.18 12.57 -8.60
C THR A 96 4.00 11.51 -7.52
N ILE A 97 2.80 11.44 -6.93
CA ILE A 97 2.40 10.32 -6.07
C ILE A 97 1.44 9.47 -6.90
N PRO A 98 1.85 8.30 -7.41
CA PRO A 98 0.95 7.45 -8.14
C PRO A 98 -0.14 6.91 -7.20
N LEU A 99 -1.39 6.97 -7.65
CA LEU A 99 -2.55 6.50 -6.89
C LEU A 99 -3.03 5.12 -7.34
N ARG A 100 -2.59 4.69 -8.52
CA ARG A 100 -2.83 3.39 -9.16
C ARG A 100 -1.81 3.21 -10.27
N GLY A 101 -1.79 2.02 -10.87
CA GLY A 101 -1.04 1.74 -12.09
C GLY A 101 -0.36 0.39 -12.04
N ASP A 102 0.35 0.08 -13.13
CA ASP A 102 1.17 -1.11 -13.23
C ASP A 102 2.23 -1.12 -12.13
N HIS A 103 2.57 -2.29 -11.58
CA HIS A 103 3.48 -2.40 -10.44
C HIS A 103 4.13 -3.80 -10.37
N ARG A 104 5.01 -4.03 -9.38
CA ARG A 104 5.75 -5.30 -9.25
C ARG A 104 4.91 -6.41 -8.62
N PRO A 105 4.99 -7.65 -9.12
CA PRO A 105 4.17 -8.78 -8.64
C PRO A 105 4.45 -9.20 -7.18
N ASN A 106 5.63 -8.91 -6.64
CA ASN A 106 5.91 -9.19 -5.22
C ASN A 106 5.83 -7.91 -4.38
N TRP A 107 4.75 -7.79 -3.61
CA TRP A 107 4.56 -6.69 -2.67
C TRP A 107 5.49 -6.80 -1.45
N PRO A 108 5.80 -5.68 -0.81
CA PRO A 108 6.42 -5.61 0.51
C PRO A 108 5.66 -6.33 1.63
N VAL A 109 6.40 -6.86 2.61
CA VAL A 109 5.88 -7.17 3.95
C VAL A 109 5.27 -5.89 4.55
N TYR A 110 4.10 -5.94 5.19
CA TYR A 110 3.53 -4.73 5.82
C TYR A 110 4.44 -4.24 6.96
N GLY A 111 4.69 -2.93 7.03
CA GLY A 111 5.57 -2.34 8.04
C GLY A 111 6.27 -1.06 7.60
N GLU A 112 7.27 -0.66 8.38
CA GLU A 112 8.09 0.52 8.15
C GLU A 112 9.44 0.16 7.54
N TYR A 113 9.88 0.96 6.59
CA TYR A 113 11.06 0.73 5.77
C TYR A 113 11.97 1.94 5.73
N LEU A 114 13.26 1.69 5.56
CA LEU A 114 14.21 2.75 5.21
C LEU A 114 13.87 3.33 3.83
N TYR A 115 13.48 2.48 2.88
CA TYR A 115 12.96 2.91 1.59
C TYR A 115 12.22 1.79 0.86
N VAL A 116 11.11 2.13 0.20
CA VAL A 116 10.41 1.28 -0.77
C VAL A 116 10.04 2.15 -1.99
N PRO A 117 10.39 1.74 -3.23
CA PRO A 117 10.03 2.48 -4.43
C PRO A 117 8.53 2.35 -4.77
N PRO A 118 7.93 3.30 -5.51
CA PRO A 118 6.50 3.29 -5.85
C PRO A 118 6.03 2.02 -6.57
N GLN A 119 6.88 1.46 -7.42
CA GLN A 119 6.63 0.20 -8.14
C GLN A 119 6.38 -0.98 -7.20
N ARG A 120 6.83 -0.91 -5.94
CA ARG A 120 6.62 -1.97 -4.93
C ARG A 120 5.41 -1.70 -4.06
N TRP A 121 5.34 -0.52 -3.41
CA TRP A 121 4.25 -0.25 -2.46
C TRP A 121 2.89 -0.03 -3.11
N LEU A 122 2.82 0.25 -4.43
CA LEU A 122 1.54 0.29 -5.16
C LEU A 122 0.80 -1.03 -5.09
N HIS A 123 1.50 -2.17 -5.06
CA HIS A 123 0.85 -3.46 -4.91
C HIS A 123 0.19 -3.60 -3.53
N ASN A 124 0.82 -3.11 -2.45
CA ASN A 124 0.16 -3.07 -1.14
C ASN A 124 -1.13 -2.22 -1.21
N LEU A 125 -1.16 -1.15 -2.01
CA LEU A 125 -2.40 -0.36 -2.21
C LEU A 125 -3.47 -1.14 -2.95
N GLU A 126 -3.13 -1.92 -3.97
CA GLU A 126 -4.07 -2.82 -4.65
C GLU A 126 -4.70 -3.83 -3.68
N HIS A 127 -3.97 -4.20 -2.62
CA HIS A 127 -4.43 -5.08 -1.54
C HIS A 127 -5.24 -4.35 -0.45
N GLY A 128 -5.53 -3.06 -0.63
CA GLY A 128 -6.34 -2.26 0.29
C GLY A 128 -5.59 -1.72 1.52
N SER A 129 -4.25 -1.63 1.47
CA SER A 129 -3.45 -1.01 2.53
C SER A 129 -3.49 0.53 2.48
N ILE A 130 -2.90 1.16 3.49
CA ILE A 130 -2.61 2.61 3.50
C ILE A 130 -1.10 2.83 3.54
N ILE A 131 -0.58 3.71 2.68
CA ILE A 131 0.85 4.06 2.64
C ILE A 131 1.04 5.44 3.25
N LEU A 132 1.93 5.56 4.22
CA LEU A 132 2.46 6.84 4.70
C LEU A 132 3.73 7.15 3.93
N LEU A 133 3.68 8.25 3.17
CA LEU A 133 4.85 8.83 2.51
C LEU A 133 5.25 10.09 3.27
N TYR A 134 6.55 10.29 3.46
CA TYR A 134 7.08 11.48 4.10
C TYR A 134 8.34 11.99 3.41
N HIS A 135 8.51 13.31 3.32
CA HIS A 135 9.77 13.87 2.84
C HIS A 135 10.87 13.58 3.87
N PRO A 136 12.10 13.19 3.49
CA PRO A 136 13.19 12.95 4.45
C PRO A 136 13.52 14.13 5.38
N CYS A 137 13.16 15.36 4.99
CA CYS A 137 13.32 16.58 5.79
C CYS A 137 12.07 16.98 6.58
N VAL A 138 11.07 16.12 6.71
CA VAL A 138 9.85 16.44 7.45
C VAL A 138 10.16 16.77 8.92
N ASP A 139 9.28 17.55 9.54
CA ASP A 139 9.31 17.72 10.99
C ASP A 139 9.01 16.37 11.69
N GLU A 140 9.92 15.95 12.57
CA GLU A 140 9.87 14.63 13.21
C GLU A 140 8.68 14.47 14.17
N ASP A 141 8.20 15.56 14.79
CA ASP A 141 7.04 15.49 15.67
C ASP A 141 5.76 15.25 14.86
N GLU A 142 5.61 15.91 13.72
CA GLU A 142 4.49 15.66 12.80
C GLU A 142 4.57 14.25 12.18
N LEU A 143 5.75 13.78 11.78
CA LEU A 143 5.93 12.41 11.31
C LEU A 143 5.57 11.38 12.40
N SER A 144 6.04 11.59 13.63
CA SER A 144 5.75 10.72 14.78
C SER A 144 4.26 10.65 15.10
N LYS A 145 3.54 11.79 15.02
CA LYS A 145 2.08 11.83 15.16
C LYS A 145 1.39 11.00 14.07
N LEU A 146 1.76 11.18 12.80
CA LEU A 146 1.13 10.45 11.69
C LEU A 146 1.42 8.94 11.77
N ARG A 147 2.66 8.57 12.07
CA ARG A 147 3.10 7.19 12.29
C ARG A 147 2.24 6.54 13.38
N THR A 148 2.13 7.17 14.54
CA THR A 148 1.33 6.66 15.67
C THR A 148 -0.14 6.44 15.30
N LEU A 149 -0.74 7.39 14.59
CA LEU A 149 -2.13 7.26 14.14
C LEU A 149 -2.29 6.09 13.17
N LEU A 150 -1.42 5.98 12.16
CA LEU A 150 -1.49 4.91 11.17
C LEU A 150 -1.29 3.53 11.81
N THR A 151 -0.22 3.36 12.59
CA THR A 151 0.10 2.07 13.25
C THR A 151 -0.92 1.68 14.31
N GLY A 152 -1.61 2.65 14.93
CA GLY A 152 -2.71 2.40 15.85
C GLY A 152 -4.06 2.16 15.16
N CYS A 153 -4.15 2.39 13.85
CA CYS A 153 -5.39 2.31 13.09
C CYS A 153 -5.54 1.05 12.26
N ILE A 154 -4.46 0.58 11.63
CA ILE A 154 -4.52 -0.49 10.64
C ILE A 154 -3.22 -1.31 10.65
N TYR A 155 -3.36 -2.63 10.54
CA TYR A 155 -2.23 -3.54 10.36
C TYR A 155 -1.65 -3.43 8.95
N ARG A 156 -2.46 -3.41 7.90
CA ARG A 156 -1.97 -3.31 6.52
C ARG A 156 -1.53 -1.89 6.18
N HIS A 157 -0.29 -1.57 6.48
CA HIS A 157 0.33 -0.31 6.11
C HIS A 157 1.77 -0.47 5.63
N ILE A 158 2.24 0.54 4.89
CA ILE A 158 3.66 0.77 4.62
C ILE A 158 4.02 2.19 5.05
N ILE A 159 5.19 2.35 5.66
CA ILE A 159 5.77 3.66 5.97
C ILE A 159 7.11 3.74 5.25
N THR A 160 7.29 4.74 4.39
CA THR A 160 8.52 4.92 3.62
C THR A 160 8.76 6.40 3.28
N PRO A 161 10.03 6.86 3.22
CA PRO A 161 10.37 8.15 2.65
C PRO A 161 9.92 8.32 1.20
N PHE A 162 9.66 9.57 0.82
CA PHE A 162 9.33 10.01 -0.54
C PHE A 162 9.81 11.45 -0.77
N ASN A 163 11.02 11.60 -1.31
CA ASN A 163 11.68 12.89 -1.52
C ASN A 163 11.02 13.80 -2.58
N LYS A 164 9.94 13.34 -3.23
CA LYS A 164 9.16 14.15 -4.18
C LYS A 164 7.99 14.90 -3.55
N LEU A 165 7.76 14.75 -2.24
CA LEU A 165 6.83 15.62 -1.50
C LEU A 165 7.41 17.02 -1.38
N THR A 166 6.54 18.03 -1.31
CA THR A 166 6.97 19.43 -1.22
C THR A 166 7.20 19.84 0.23
N GLU A 167 8.00 20.89 0.43
CA GLU A 167 8.22 21.51 1.73
C GLU A 167 6.91 21.96 2.40
N ASP A 168 5.95 22.47 1.63
CA ASP A 168 4.65 22.88 2.16
C ASP A 168 3.80 21.70 2.67
N ARG A 169 3.94 20.51 2.06
CA ARG A 169 3.14 19.32 2.40
C ARG A 169 4.03 18.07 2.38
N PRO A 170 4.92 17.93 3.38
CA PRO A 170 5.92 16.88 3.41
C PRO A 170 5.39 15.56 3.97
N LEU A 171 4.08 15.45 4.24
CA LEU A 171 3.41 14.23 4.69
C LEU A 171 2.28 13.86 3.73
N ALA A 172 2.12 12.57 3.46
CA ALA A 172 1.00 12.04 2.71
C ALA A 172 0.50 10.70 3.25
N LEU A 173 -0.82 10.49 3.21
CA LEU A 173 -1.42 9.17 3.20
C LEU A 173 -1.93 8.85 1.80
N VAL A 174 -1.74 7.62 1.36
CA VAL A 174 -2.17 7.12 0.05
C VAL A 174 -3.03 5.88 0.24
N GLY A 175 -4.13 5.82 -0.49
CA GLY A 175 -4.99 4.65 -0.70
C GLY A 175 -5.16 4.43 -2.19
N TRP A 176 -5.75 3.30 -2.62
CA TRP A 176 -5.97 3.06 -4.05
C TRP A 176 -6.90 4.12 -4.67
N GLY A 177 -6.38 4.92 -5.60
CA GLY A 177 -7.10 6.02 -6.24
C GLY A 177 -7.27 7.29 -5.40
N ALA A 178 -6.62 7.41 -4.24
CA ALA A 178 -6.78 8.58 -3.37
C ALA A 178 -5.54 8.94 -2.55
N ARG A 179 -5.41 10.21 -2.20
CA ARG A 179 -4.37 10.71 -1.31
C ARG A 179 -4.86 11.83 -0.41
N LEU A 180 -4.20 11.98 0.73
CA LEU A 180 -4.31 13.12 1.63
C LEU A 180 -2.89 13.64 1.88
N ILE A 181 -2.57 14.83 1.39
CA ILE A 181 -1.27 15.49 1.62
C ILE A 181 -1.43 16.61 2.64
N MET A 182 -0.48 16.78 3.55
CA MET A 182 -0.61 17.72 4.67
C MET A 182 0.73 18.31 5.11
N SER A 183 0.69 19.52 5.68
CA SER A 183 1.81 20.13 6.41
C SER A 183 1.84 19.64 7.86
N ARG A 184 0.67 19.72 8.52
CA ARG A 184 0.43 19.34 9.91
C ARG A 184 -0.58 18.21 9.98
N VAL A 185 -0.38 17.29 10.91
CA VAL A 185 -1.26 16.15 11.16
C VAL A 185 -2.56 16.61 11.79
N ASN A 186 -3.64 16.42 11.06
CA ASN A 186 -5.01 16.53 11.56
C ASN A 186 -5.55 15.12 11.85
N GLN A 187 -5.64 14.75 13.13
CA GLN A 187 -6.10 13.42 13.55
C GLN A 187 -7.46 13.05 12.94
N ARG A 188 -8.40 13.99 12.88
CA ARG A 188 -9.75 13.72 12.35
C ARG A 188 -9.68 13.40 10.85
N SER A 189 -8.95 14.21 10.08
CA SER A 189 -8.79 14.02 8.63
C SER A 189 -8.05 12.71 8.32
N VAL A 190 -7.01 12.37 9.10
CA VAL A 190 -6.26 11.12 8.99
C VAL A 190 -7.13 9.90 9.25
N VAL A 191 -7.82 9.86 10.39
CA VAL A 191 -8.70 8.73 10.74
C VAL A 191 -9.81 8.56 9.72
N LYS A 192 -10.40 9.68 9.26
CA LYS A 192 -11.42 9.66 8.20
C LYS A 192 -10.87 9.12 6.88
N PHE A 193 -9.66 9.50 6.50
CA PHE A 193 -9.02 8.99 5.30
C PHE A 193 -8.79 7.47 5.36
N ILE A 194 -8.20 6.98 6.47
CA ILE A 194 -7.94 5.55 6.66
C ILE A 194 -9.24 4.76 6.58
N ARG A 195 -10.29 5.17 7.31
CA ARG A 195 -11.61 4.51 7.27
C ARG A 195 -12.24 4.50 5.89
N LYS A 196 -12.00 5.55 5.09
CA LYS A 196 -12.59 5.69 3.76
C LYS A 196 -11.91 4.82 2.71
N HIS A 197 -10.60 4.58 2.84
CA HIS A 197 -9.79 4.03 1.75
C HIS A 197 -9.11 2.70 2.06
N ALA A 198 -9.02 2.28 3.32
CA ALA A 198 -8.58 0.93 3.66
C ALA A 198 -9.62 -0.10 3.18
N HIS A 199 -9.16 -1.26 2.70
CA HIS A 199 -9.98 -2.29 2.02
C HIS A 199 -10.66 -1.84 0.71
N ILE A 200 -10.47 -0.60 0.26
CA ILE A 200 -11.12 -0.08 -0.95
C ILE A 200 -10.12 -0.12 -2.10
N ALA A 201 -9.95 -1.31 -2.67
CA ALA A 201 -9.05 -1.60 -3.78
C ALA A 201 -9.53 -2.84 -4.56
N PRO A 202 -8.90 -3.21 -5.69
CA PRO A 202 -9.28 -4.41 -6.46
C PRO A 202 -9.19 -5.70 -5.64
N GLU A 203 -8.26 -5.76 -4.67
CA GLU A 203 -8.03 -6.93 -3.83
C GLU A 203 -8.17 -6.59 -2.34
N ASP A 204 -8.40 -7.64 -1.53
CA ASP A 204 -8.47 -7.54 -0.06
C ASP A 204 -7.60 -8.62 0.57
N ILE A 205 -6.29 -8.49 0.38
CA ILE A 205 -5.30 -9.44 0.86
C ILE A 205 -4.62 -8.87 2.11
N SER A 206 -4.52 -9.69 3.15
CA SER A 206 -3.85 -9.34 4.42
C SER A 206 -2.55 -10.09 4.65
N LYS A 207 -2.21 -11.00 3.73
CA LYS A 207 -0.97 -11.76 3.78
C LYS A 207 0.21 -10.83 3.51
N ASN A 208 1.27 -10.97 4.30
CA ASN A 208 2.54 -10.31 4.00
C ASN A 208 3.09 -10.75 2.65
N GLY A 209 3.72 -9.80 1.96
CA GLY A 209 4.40 -10.05 0.70
C GLY A 209 5.78 -10.68 0.91
N LEU A 210 6.51 -10.80 -0.19
CA LEU A 210 7.80 -11.49 -0.24
C LEU A 210 8.99 -10.52 -0.36
N TYR A 211 8.73 -9.24 -0.60
CA TYR A 211 9.77 -8.21 -0.61
C TYR A 211 10.01 -7.69 0.81
N SER A 212 11.26 -7.67 1.26
CA SER A 212 11.63 -7.23 2.62
C SER A 212 12.96 -6.48 2.68
N LEU A 213 13.50 -6.05 1.54
CA LEU A 213 14.70 -5.21 1.53
C LEU A 213 14.37 -3.92 2.30
N HIS A 214 15.28 -3.50 3.18
CA HIS A 214 15.15 -2.28 3.98
C HIS A 214 14.01 -2.25 5.00
N LEU A 215 13.38 -3.38 5.31
CA LEU A 215 12.39 -3.47 6.38
C LEU A 215 13.04 -3.10 7.72
N ILE A 216 12.54 -2.05 8.37
CA ILE A 216 12.96 -1.62 9.71
C ILE A 216 12.13 -2.35 10.76
N GLN A 217 10.81 -2.32 10.60
CA GLN A 217 9.88 -2.91 11.57
C GLN A 217 8.66 -3.50 10.85
N PRO A 218 8.33 -4.79 11.05
CA PRO A 218 7.09 -5.35 10.53
C PRO A 218 5.88 -4.77 11.29
N SER A 219 4.78 -4.57 10.57
CA SER A 219 3.53 -4.11 11.13
C SER A 219 2.98 -5.09 12.17
N GLN A 220 2.34 -4.54 13.20
CA GLN A 220 1.69 -5.29 14.26
C GLN A 220 0.18 -5.35 14.01
N VAL A 221 -0.42 -6.47 14.40
CA VAL A 221 -1.88 -6.61 14.34
C VAL A 221 -2.52 -5.64 15.32
N VAL A 222 -3.41 -4.78 14.83
CA VAL A 222 -4.13 -3.78 15.64
C VAL A 222 -5.41 -4.37 16.20
N SER A 223 -6.37 -4.71 15.34
CA SER A 223 -7.64 -5.34 15.73
C SER A 223 -7.68 -6.83 15.37
N SER A 224 -7.29 -7.16 14.15
CA SER A 224 -7.18 -8.53 13.64
C SER A 224 -6.28 -8.54 12.41
N LYS A 225 -5.85 -9.73 11.95
CA LYS A 225 -5.07 -9.84 10.71
C LYS A 225 -5.81 -9.30 9.48
N LYS A 226 -7.14 -9.29 9.50
CA LYS A 226 -8.00 -8.78 8.43
C LYS A 226 -8.48 -7.35 8.69
N ASP A 227 -7.90 -6.61 9.63
CA ASP A 227 -8.29 -5.21 9.89
C ASP A 227 -9.80 -4.98 10.12
N LEU A 228 -10.52 -5.98 10.66
CA LEU A 228 -11.98 -5.96 10.83
C LEU A 228 -12.53 -4.73 11.58
N GLN A 229 -11.70 -4.12 12.43
CA GLN A 229 -11.99 -2.83 13.06
C GLN A 229 -10.83 -1.86 12.81
N LEU A 230 -11.08 -0.83 12.01
CA LEU A 230 -10.14 0.25 11.73
C LEU A 230 -10.19 1.32 12.81
N CYS A 231 -9.02 1.78 13.25
CA CYS A 231 -8.87 2.83 14.27
C CYS A 231 -9.66 2.53 15.55
N PRO A 232 -9.43 1.38 16.22
CA PRO A 232 -10.24 0.95 17.38
C PRO A 232 -10.15 1.92 18.57
N THR A 233 -9.07 2.69 18.70
CA THR A 233 -8.86 3.68 19.76
C THR A 233 -9.53 5.03 19.49
N HIS A 234 -10.07 5.23 18.28
CA HIS A 234 -10.77 6.47 17.90
C HIS A 234 -12.25 6.17 17.69
N PRO A 235 -13.18 6.77 18.45
CA PRO A 235 -14.60 6.52 18.24
C PRO A 235 -15.05 6.94 16.83
N PRO A 236 -16.04 6.25 16.22
CA PRO A 236 -16.66 6.68 14.97
C PRO A 236 -17.28 8.07 15.12
N ASN A 237 -17.08 8.93 14.13
CA ASN A 237 -17.76 10.21 14.02
C ASN A 237 -19.02 10.04 13.14
N PRO A 238 -20.15 10.74 13.42
CA PRO A 238 -21.31 10.76 12.53
C PRO A 238 -21.01 11.02 11.04
N ASP A 239 -19.94 11.77 10.74
CA ASP A 239 -19.52 12.09 9.37
C ASP A 239 -18.53 11.07 8.76
N ASP A 240 -18.21 9.99 9.47
CA ASP A 240 -17.34 8.93 8.95
C ASP A 240 -18.10 8.05 7.95
N PRO A 241 -17.44 7.62 6.86
CA PRO A 241 -18.04 6.65 5.96
C PRO A 241 -18.33 5.35 6.71
N THR A 242 -19.49 4.74 6.45
CA THR A 242 -19.81 3.41 6.93
C THR A 242 -18.78 2.43 6.40
N VAL A 243 -18.06 1.73 7.29
CA VAL A 243 -17.14 0.66 6.91
C VAL A 243 -17.94 -0.42 6.16
N PRO A 244 -17.66 -0.69 4.87
CA PRO A 244 -18.37 -1.74 4.16
C PRO A 244 -18.06 -3.09 4.83
N PRO A 245 -19.04 -4.02 4.89
CA PRO A 245 -18.79 -5.35 5.42
C PRO A 245 -17.70 -6.05 4.60
N ALA A 246 -16.79 -6.75 5.29
CA ALA A 246 -15.74 -7.53 4.63
C ALA A 246 -16.36 -8.51 3.61
N PRO A 247 -15.76 -8.68 2.42
CA PRO A 247 -16.28 -9.59 1.41
C PRO A 247 -16.28 -11.05 1.92
N PRO A 248 -17.29 -11.85 1.54
CA PRO A 248 -17.55 -13.16 2.14
C PRO A 248 -16.48 -14.24 1.88
N ASN A 249 -15.51 -14.02 0.99
CA ASN A 249 -14.55 -15.04 0.53
C ASN A 249 -13.08 -14.69 0.79
N SER A 250 -12.77 -13.95 1.85
CA SER A 250 -11.38 -13.62 2.21
C SER A 250 -10.69 -14.73 3.02
N GLU A 251 -10.54 -15.96 2.51
CA GLU A 251 -9.66 -16.97 3.15
C GLU A 251 -8.23 -16.93 2.60
#